data_AF-A0A4Y3WQT3-F1
#
_entry.id   AF-A0A4Y3WQT3-F1
#
_cell.length_a   1.000
_cell.length_b   1.000
_cell.length_c   1.000
_cell.angle_alpha   90.00
_cell.angle_beta   90.00
_cell.angle_gamma   90.00
#
_symmetry.space_group_name_H-M   'P 1'
#
loop_
_entity.id
_entity.type
_entity.pdbx_description
1 polymer ?
#
loop_
_entity_poly.entity_id
_entity_poly.type
_entity_poly.pdbx_seq_one_letter_code
_entity_poly.pdbx_strand_id
1 'polypeptide(L)'
;MAGELDGRRVAILAAVRFVRDFVLSGKPVASICHGPWNVVEADVARGRRLTSWPSIRTDLRNAGAEVVDEEVVTDGTITTSRSPDDLPAFCERIVRSSHGPRSPPARLAGRDRRTASASAGPGRVR
;
A
#
# COMPACT_ATOMS: atom_id res chain seq x y z
N MET A 1 -6.97 1.22 -35.03
CA MET A 1 -6.72 0.14 -34.03
C MET A 1 -5.68 0.53 -32.97
N ALA A 2 -4.67 1.38 -33.23
CA ALA A 2 -3.63 1.70 -32.23
C ALA A 2 -4.01 2.73 -31.13
N GLY A 3 -4.93 3.68 -31.41
CA GLY A 3 -5.28 4.75 -30.46
C GLY A 3 -6.13 4.32 -29.25
N GLU A 4 -6.94 3.26 -29.39
CA GLU A 4 -7.81 2.78 -28.31
C GLU A 4 -7.05 1.93 -27.27
N LEU A 5 -5.97 1.27 -27.70
CA LEU A 5 -5.10 0.49 -26.82
C LEU A 5 -4.23 1.38 -25.93
N ASP A 6 -3.83 2.56 -26.42
CA ASP A 6 -3.08 3.56 -25.65
C ASP A 6 -3.94 4.16 -24.51
N GLY A 7 -5.21 4.48 -24.82
CA GLY A 7 -6.16 4.96 -23.81
C GLY A 7 -6.42 3.96 -22.68
N ARG A 8 -6.56 2.66 -22.99
CA ARG A 8 -6.70 1.60 -21.97
C ARG A 8 -5.46 1.48 -21.09
N ARG A 9 -4.27 1.60 -21.67
CA ARG A 9 -3.00 1.55 -20.92
C ARG A 9 -2.88 2.73 -19.95
N VAL A 10 -3.23 3.94 -20.39
CA VAL A 10 -3.25 5.14 -19.54
C VAL A 10 -4.25 4.98 -18.38
N ALA A 11 -5.45 4.45 -18.65
CA ALA A 11 -6.46 4.23 -17.62
C ALA A 11 -6.04 3.21 -16.55
N ILE A 12 -5.43 2.09 -16.96
CA ILE A 12 -4.91 1.07 -16.01
C ILE A 12 -3.82 1.66 -15.12
N LEU A 13 -2.89 2.43 -15.69
CA LEU A 13 -1.84 3.10 -14.92
C LEU A 13 -2.41 4.14 -13.95
N ALA A 14 -3.49 4.84 -14.32
CA ALA A 14 -4.17 5.77 -13.43
C ALA A 14 -4.82 5.05 -12.23
N ALA A 15 -5.44 3.89 -12.44
CA ALA A 15 -6.03 3.10 -11.36
C ALA A 15 -4.97 2.61 -10.36
N VAL A 16 -3.85 2.07 -10.86
CA VAL A 16 -2.73 1.61 -10.02
C VAL A 16 -2.13 2.77 -9.21
N ARG A 17 -1.94 3.94 -9.83
CA ARG A 17 -1.48 5.16 -9.14
C ARG A 17 -2.45 5.60 -8.05
N PHE A 18 -3.75 5.61 -8.34
CA PHE A 18 -4.76 5.95 -7.35
C PHE A 18 -4.70 5.03 -6.13
N VAL A 19 -4.60 3.70 -6.33
CA VAL A 19 -4.45 2.74 -5.23
C VAL A 19 -3.20 3.05 -4.40
N ARG A 20 -2.06 3.26 -5.05
CA ARG A 20 -0.80 3.61 -4.38
C ARG A 20 -0.95 4.86 -3.51
N ASP A 21 -1.44 5.95 -4.09
CA ASP A 21 -1.57 7.22 -3.39
C ASP A 21 -2.57 7.13 -2.23
N PHE A 22 -3.65 6.36 -2.41
CA PHE A 22 -4.64 6.15 -1.37
C PHE A 22 -4.08 5.34 -0.18
N VAL A 23 -3.32 4.26 -0.46
CA VAL A 23 -2.62 3.49 0.58
C VAL A 23 -1.61 4.37 1.33
N LEU A 24 -0.82 5.17 0.61
CA LEU A 24 0.19 6.06 1.20
C LEU A 24 -0.40 7.24 1.98
N SER A 25 -1.67 7.59 1.72
CA SER A 25 -2.35 8.66 2.47
C SER A 25 -2.65 8.30 3.93
N GLY A 26 -2.50 7.03 4.32
CA GLY A 26 -2.82 6.56 5.68
C GLY A 26 -4.31 6.45 5.95
N LYS A 27 -5.16 6.53 4.92
CA LYS A 27 -6.59 6.25 5.03
C LYS A 27 -6.82 4.74 5.14
N PRO A 28 -7.92 4.30 5.79
CA PRO A 28 -8.31 2.89 5.79
C PRO A 28 -8.49 2.36 4.37
N VAL A 29 -7.89 1.20 4.07
CA VAL A 29 -8.00 0.48 2.81
C VAL A 29 -8.50 -0.92 3.09
N ALA A 30 -9.48 -1.38 2.32
CA ALA A 30 -10.04 -2.70 2.44
C ALA A 30 -9.92 -3.45 1.11
N SER A 31 -9.47 -4.70 1.13
CA SER A 31 -9.24 -5.48 -0.08
C SER A 31 -9.49 -6.98 0.15
N ILE A 32 -10.38 -7.60 -0.63
CA ILE A 32 -10.85 -8.97 -0.39
C ILE A 32 -10.63 -9.85 -1.60
N CYS A 33 -10.44 -11.16 -1.37
CA CYS A 33 -10.34 -12.17 -2.42
C CYS A 33 -9.12 -11.94 -3.33
N HIS A 34 -9.33 -11.54 -4.59
CA HIS A 34 -8.25 -11.16 -5.52
C HIS A 34 -7.87 -9.69 -5.46
N GLY A 35 -8.64 -8.86 -4.72
CA GLY A 35 -8.37 -7.45 -4.55
C GLY A 35 -6.92 -7.10 -4.16
N PRO A 36 -6.24 -7.89 -3.30
CA PRO A 36 -4.85 -7.65 -2.92
C PRO A 36 -3.86 -7.64 -4.09
N TRP A 37 -4.22 -8.10 -5.29
CA TRP A 37 -3.40 -7.92 -6.49
C TRP A 37 -3.13 -6.42 -6.76
N ASN A 38 -4.08 -5.54 -6.48
CA ASN A 38 -3.86 -4.10 -6.61
C ASN A 38 -2.78 -3.57 -5.64
N VAL A 39 -2.59 -4.21 -4.48
CA VAL A 39 -1.54 -3.87 -3.50
C VAL A 39 -0.17 -4.31 -4.05
N VAL A 40 -0.13 -5.41 -4.81
CA VAL A 40 1.05 -5.86 -5.56
C VAL A 40 1.37 -4.89 -6.70
N GLU A 41 0.40 -4.61 -7.58
CA GLU A 41 0.59 -3.72 -8.73
C GLU A 41 0.99 -2.29 -8.32
N ALA A 42 0.49 -1.81 -7.18
CA ALA A 42 0.83 -0.51 -6.61
C ALA A 42 2.21 -0.47 -5.91
N ASP A 43 2.92 -1.60 -5.83
CA ASP A 43 4.22 -1.76 -5.15
C ASP A 43 4.17 -1.33 -3.66
N VAL A 44 3.12 -1.76 -2.95
CA VAL A 44 2.89 -1.43 -1.53
C VAL A 44 2.70 -2.67 -0.65
N ALA A 45 2.97 -3.87 -1.18
CA ALA A 45 2.83 -5.14 -0.46
C ALA A 45 4.06 -5.51 0.40
N ARG A 46 5.25 -4.98 0.09
CA ARG A 46 6.50 -5.39 0.74
C ARG A 46 6.50 -5.13 2.24
N GLY A 47 6.82 -6.15 3.03
CA GLY A 47 6.89 -6.10 4.49
C GLY A 47 5.52 -6.03 5.16
N ARG A 48 4.42 -6.15 4.41
CA ARG A 48 3.06 -6.15 4.95
C ARG A 48 2.61 -7.54 5.30
N ARG A 49 1.81 -7.66 6.36
CA ARG A 49 1.09 -8.89 6.72
C ARG A 49 -0.29 -8.89 6.09
N LEU A 50 -0.56 -9.83 5.18
CA LEU A 50 -1.77 -9.83 4.34
C LEU A 50 -2.38 -11.24 4.25
N THR A 51 -3.67 -11.31 3.95
CA THR A 51 -4.37 -12.52 3.51
C THR A 51 -5.00 -12.26 2.13
N SER A 52 -5.44 -13.32 1.46
CA SER A 52 -6.09 -13.23 0.14
C SER A 52 -6.76 -14.53 -0.23
N TRP A 53 -7.44 -14.53 -1.38
CA TRP A 53 -7.82 -15.77 -2.05
C TRP A 53 -6.59 -16.64 -2.29
N PRO A 54 -6.66 -17.98 -2.09
CA PRO A 54 -5.49 -18.85 -2.14
C PRO A 54 -4.68 -18.77 -3.43
N SER A 55 -5.33 -18.56 -4.59
CA SER A 55 -4.66 -18.62 -5.89
C SER A 55 -3.64 -17.50 -6.14
N ILE A 56 -3.74 -16.36 -5.44
CA ILE A 56 -2.81 -15.21 -5.63
C ILE A 56 -1.80 -15.06 -4.48
N ARG A 57 -1.80 -15.98 -3.51
CA ARG A 57 -0.89 -15.89 -2.35
C ARG A 57 0.57 -15.95 -2.77
N THR A 58 0.90 -16.67 -3.84
CA THR A 58 2.26 -16.71 -4.41
C THR A 58 2.70 -15.34 -4.92
N ASP A 59 1.81 -14.59 -5.60
CA ASP A 59 2.13 -13.26 -6.11
C ASP A 59 2.41 -12.26 -4.98
N LEU A 60 1.60 -12.32 -3.91
CA LEU A 60 1.82 -11.52 -2.71
C LEU A 60 3.16 -11.83 -2.02
N ARG A 61 3.51 -13.12 -1.88
CA ARG A 61 4.82 -13.53 -1.33
C ARG A 61 5.97 -13.04 -2.22
N ASN A 62 5.84 -13.16 -3.54
CA ASN A 62 6.82 -12.67 -4.51
C ASN A 62 7.00 -11.14 -4.43
N ALA A 63 5.92 -10.41 -4.13
CA ALA A 63 5.95 -8.97 -3.85
C ALA A 63 6.54 -8.60 -2.47
N GLY A 64 6.85 -9.60 -1.63
CA GLY A 64 7.49 -9.43 -0.33
C GLY A 64 6.52 -9.26 0.84
N ALA A 65 5.26 -9.65 0.70
CA ALA A 65 4.31 -9.70 1.81
C ALA A 65 4.49 -10.98 2.66
N GLU A 66 4.23 -10.85 3.97
CA GLU A 66 3.96 -11.99 4.85
C GLU A 66 2.51 -12.43 4.63
N VAL A 67 2.33 -13.58 3.98
CA VAL A 67 0.98 -14.07 3.64
C VAL A 67 0.51 -15.14 4.61
N VAL A 68 -0.59 -14.86 5.31
CA VAL A 68 -1.21 -15.74 6.30
C VAL A 68 -2.59 -16.22 5.86
N ASP A 69 -3.03 -17.37 6.38
CA ASP A 69 -4.37 -17.91 6.13
C ASP A 69 -5.33 -17.59 7.27
N GLU A 70 -5.74 -16.33 7.34
CA GLU A 70 -6.71 -15.83 8.32
C GLU A 70 -7.91 -15.23 7.61
N GLU A 71 -9.09 -15.30 8.24
CA GLU A 71 -10.34 -14.73 7.70
C GLU A 71 -10.21 -13.23 7.40
N VAL A 72 -9.55 -12.48 8.29
CA VAL A 72 -9.37 -11.04 8.19
C VAL A 72 -8.05 -10.65 8.84
N VAL A 73 -7.19 -10.00 8.06
CA VAL A 73 -5.91 -9.45 8.54
C VAL A 73 -5.96 -7.93 8.45
N THR A 74 -5.58 -7.23 9.53
CA THR A 74 -5.36 -5.79 9.50
C THR A 74 -3.90 -5.50 9.81
N ASP A 75 -3.20 -4.84 8.89
CA ASP A 75 -1.83 -4.36 9.05
C ASP A 75 -1.81 -2.84 8.80
N GLY A 76 -1.66 -2.08 9.89
CA GLY A 76 -1.80 -0.63 9.88
C GLY A 76 -3.19 -0.22 9.40
N THR A 77 -3.24 0.44 8.24
CA THR A 77 -4.49 0.93 7.62
C THR A 77 -5.07 -0.01 6.57
N ILE A 78 -4.36 -1.11 6.22
CA ILE A 78 -4.81 -2.06 5.21
C ILE A 78 -5.49 -3.24 5.90
N THR A 79 -6.73 -3.52 5.54
CA THR A 79 -7.47 -4.72 5.95
C THR A 79 -7.68 -5.63 4.73
N THR A 80 -7.30 -6.90 4.85
CA THR A 80 -7.46 -7.91 3.81
C THR A 80 -8.27 -9.11 4.28
N SER A 81 -8.92 -9.82 3.34
CA SER A 81 -9.74 -11.00 3.62
C SER A 81 -9.76 -11.98 2.44
N ARG A 82 -10.12 -13.26 2.65
CA ARG A 82 -9.88 -14.32 1.67
C ARG A 82 -11.00 -14.49 0.69
N SER A 83 -12.26 -14.43 1.12
CA SER A 83 -13.38 -14.91 0.31
C SER A 83 -14.73 -14.33 0.77
N PRO A 84 -15.82 -14.51 0.00
CA PRO A 84 -17.16 -14.11 0.43
C PRO A 84 -17.58 -14.69 1.79
N ASP A 85 -17.08 -15.86 2.17
CA ASP A 85 -17.40 -16.51 3.46
C ASP A 85 -16.91 -15.67 4.65
N ASP A 86 -15.88 -14.86 4.46
CA ASP A 86 -15.29 -13.99 5.48
C ASP A 86 -15.98 -12.60 5.55
N LEU A 87 -16.99 -12.32 4.70
CA LEU A 87 -17.66 -11.02 4.63
C LEU A 87 -18.20 -10.50 5.98
N PRO A 88 -18.82 -11.31 6.85
CA PRO A 88 -19.29 -10.83 8.15
C PRO A 88 -18.16 -10.21 8.98
N ALA A 89 -17.05 -10.93 9.15
CA ALA A 89 -15.88 -10.45 9.89
C ALA A 89 -15.18 -9.28 9.18
N PHE A 90 -15.08 -9.33 7.85
CA PHE A 90 -14.43 -8.28 7.05
C PHE A 90 -15.20 -6.96 7.14
N CYS A 91 -16.51 -6.97 6.94
CA CYS A 91 -17.36 -5.78 7.03
C CYS A 91 -17.33 -5.17 8.44
N GLU A 92 -17.41 -6.00 9.49
CA GLU A 92 -17.28 -5.55 10.87
C GLU A 92 -15.95 -4.82 11.11
N ARG A 93 -14.84 -5.41 10.63
CA ARG A 93 -13.50 -4.82 10.77
C ARG A 93 -13.38 -3.47 10.07
N ILE A 94 -13.90 -3.35 8.85
CA ILE A 94 -13.83 -2.10 8.07
C ILE A 94 -14.61 -1.00 8.75
N VAL A 95 -15.85 -1.29 9.19
CA VAL A 95 -16.67 -0.33 9.92
C VAL A 95 -15.93 0.12 11.17
N ARG A 96 -15.37 -0.80 11.97
CA ARG A 96 -14.58 -0.43 13.16
C ARG A 96 -13.39 0.47 12.82
N SER A 97 -12.62 0.13 11.78
CA SER A 97 -11.43 0.90 11.37
C SER A 97 -11.75 2.30 10.85
N SER A 98 -12.95 2.50 10.29
CA SER A 98 -13.38 3.78 9.73
C SER A 98 -13.77 4.82 10.79
N HIS A 99 -14.03 4.38 12.02
CA HIS A 99 -14.47 5.23 13.13
C HIS A 99 -13.35 5.51 14.17
N GLY A 100 -12.10 5.10 13.90
CA GLY A 100 -10.95 5.27 14.82
C GLY A 100 -10.30 6.67 14.80
N PRO A 101 -9.56 7.06 15.86
CA PRO A 101 -8.91 8.37 15.94
C PRO A 101 -7.89 8.53 14.80
N ARG A 102 -8.01 9.64 14.06
CA ARG A 102 -7.15 9.96 12.92
C ARG A 102 -5.68 10.04 13.36
N SER A 103 -4.89 9.02 13.02
CA SER A 103 -3.44 9.13 13.10
C SER A 103 -2.94 9.98 11.93
N PRO A 104 -1.97 10.90 12.15
CA PRO A 104 -1.39 11.68 11.06
C PRO A 104 -0.69 10.74 10.08
N PRO A 105 -0.66 11.08 8.77
CA PRO A 105 -0.05 10.23 7.77
C PRO A 105 1.40 9.92 8.13
N ALA A 106 1.80 8.65 7.99
CA ALA A 106 3.18 8.25 8.13
C ALA A 106 4.03 9.13 7.21
N ARG A 107 5.00 9.87 7.77
CA ARG A 107 5.98 10.57 6.96
C ARG A 107 6.66 9.49 6.12
N LEU A 108 6.48 9.56 4.80
CA LEU A 108 7.34 8.86 3.85
C LEU A 108 8.77 9.16 4.30
N ALA A 109 9.52 8.13 4.66
CA ALA A 109 10.91 8.26 5.08
C ALA A 109 11.62 9.09 4.01
N GLY A 110 11.96 10.32 4.39
CA GLY A 110 12.62 11.27 3.53
C GLY A 110 13.89 10.61 3.02
N ARG A 111 13.98 10.41 1.72
CA ARG A 111 15.24 10.19 1.06
C ARG A 111 15.97 11.54 1.05
N ASP A 112 16.53 11.92 2.20
CA ASP A 112 17.43 13.06 2.30
C ASP A 112 18.72 12.72 1.56
N ARG A 113 18.76 13.07 0.27
CA ARG A 113 20.02 13.30 -0.42
C ARG A 113 20.43 14.75 -0.15
N ARG A 114 21.53 14.85 0.61
CA ARG A 114 22.45 16.00 0.75
C ARG A 114 22.23 16.89 1.97
N THR A 115 22.90 16.52 3.05
CA THR A 115 23.63 17.48 3.90
C THR A 115 25.11 17.06 3.94
N ALA A 116 25.89 17.69 3.09
CA ALA A 116 27.34 17.88 3.29
C ALA A 116 27.66 19.28 2.74
N SER A 117 27.20 20.29 3.48
CA SER A 117 27.72 21.63 3.36
C SER A 117 29.08 21.64 4.07
N ALA A 118 30.16 21.63 3.30
CA ALA A 118 31.48 22.03 3.78
C ALA A 118 31.78 23.39 3.16
N SER A 119 31.41 24.46 3.88
CA SER A 119 31.88 25.81 3.62
C SER A 119 32.80 26.24 4.77
N ALA A 120 34.08 25.92 4.66
CA ALA A 120 35.13 26.55 5.46
C ALA A 120 35.56 27.84 4.74
N GLY A 121 35.12 28.98 5.28
CA GLY A 121 35.63 30.30 4.91
C GLY A 121 36.79 30.74 5.83
N PRO A 122 37.61 31.71 5.41
CA PRO A 122 38.98 31.89 5.90
C PRO A 122 39.07 32.77 7.15
N GLY A 123 39.85 32.35 8.15
CA GLY A 123 40.27 33.19 9.27
C GLY A 123 41.73 33.60 9.11
N ARG A 124 41.98 34.91 8.98
CA ARG A 124 43.30 35.53 8.80
C ARG A 124 43.75 36.20 10.10
N VAL A 125 45.08 36.35 10.23
CA VAL A 125 45.87 37.30 11.06
C VAL A 125 46.18 36.88 12.50
N ARG A 126 47.42 36.44 12.72
CA ARG A 126 48.45 37.20 13.45
C ARG A 126 49.80 36.97 12.78
#